data_AF-D8U147-F1
#
_entry.id   AF-D8U147-F1
#
_cell.length_a   1.000
_cell.length_b   1.000
_cell.length_c   1.000
_cell.angle_alpha   90.00
_cell.angle_beta   90.00
_cell.angle_gamma   90.00
#
_symmetry.space_group_name_H-M   'P 1'
#
loop_
_entity.id
_entity.type
_entity.pdbx_description
1 polymer ?
#
loop_
_entity_poly.entity_id
_entity_poly.type
_entity_poly.pdbx_seq_one_letter_code
_entity_poly.pdbx_strand_id
1 'polypeptide(L)'
;MMHVKKGNCGNGPNMVLLPEEQLLHHVATPKELAQLRLAGNAYAARHDFSRAIDCYSCALQLNPPAGAHMLYSNRSASYLQVGDMEAALEDAQRAVELAPPGFHNAAIRLIDALFALRRFEEAAEACRGAAERDSSFRFREEYPVIKDSLKRLGHAV
;
A
#
# COMPACT_ATOMS: atom_id res chain seq x y z
N MET A 1 -32.24 -24.22 -4.80
CA MET A 1 -31.85 -23.67 -3.48
C MET A 1 -30.36 -23.35 -3.53
N MET A 2 -29.98 -22.08 -3.64
CA MET A 2 -28.56 -21.67 -3.56
C MET A 2 -28.44 -20.61 -2.47
N HIS A 3 -27.64 -20.91 -1.45
CA HIS A 3 -27.34 -19.99 -0.36
C HIS A 3 -26.25 -19.01 -0.80
N VAL A 4 -26.60 -17.72 -0.82
CA VAL A 4 -25.64 -16.62 -0.98
C VAL A 4 -25.23 -16.16 0.41
N LYS A 5 -23.96 -16.37 0.77
CA LYS A 5 -23.37 -15.78 1.98
C LYS A 5 -23.30 -14.26 1.79
N LYS A 6 -23.89 -13.50 2.72
CA LYS A 6 -23.75 -12.03 2.77
C LYS A 6 -22.32 -11.69 3.18
N GLY A 7 -21.53 -11.17 2.23
CA GLY A 7 -20.38 -10.31 2.54
C GLY A 7 -20.90 -8.95 2.97
N ASN A 8 -20.42 -8.43 4.09
CA ASN A 8 -20.91 -7.22 4.77
C ASN A 8 -20.42 -5.90 4.13
N CYS A 9 -20.61 -5.73 2.82
CA CYS A 9 -20.33 -4.46 2.13
C CYS A 9 -21.55 -4.00 1.32
N GLY A 10 -22.71 -3.94 1.97
CA GLY A 10 -23.94 -3.40 1.38
C GLY A 10 -24.21 -1.99 1.90
N ASN A 11 -23.75 -0.98 1.16
CA ASN A 11 -24.46 0.29 0.91
C ASN A 11 -23.58 1.18 0.00
N GLY A 12 -23.55 0.82 -1.30
CA GLY A 12 -23.15 1.72 -2.40
C GLY A 12 -24.39 2.39 -3.02
N PRO A 13 -24.24 3.49 -3.75
CA PRO A 13 -25.27 4.53 -3.89
C PRO A 13 -26.40 4.15 -4.87
N ASN A 14 -27.55 4.82 -4.70
CA ASN A 14 -28.73 4.77 -5.58
C ASN A 14 -28.35 4.68 -7.07
N MET A 15 -28.72 3.57 -7.69
CA MET A 15 -28.64 3.35 -9.15
C MET A 15 -29.72 4.19 -9.85
N VAL A 16 -29.32 5.08 -10.76
CA VAL A 16 -30.22 5.60 -11.81
C VAL A 16 -29.84 4.90 -13.11
N LEU A 17 -30.79 4.13 -13.67
CA LEU A 17 -30.65 3.46 -14.96
C LEU A 17 -30.87 4.48 -16.08
N LEU A 18 -29.85 4.70 -16.92
CA LEU A 18 -30.01 5.31 -18.24
C LEU A 18 -29.75 4.25 -19.33
N PRO A 19 -30.39 4.38 -20.51
CA PRO A 19 -30.29 3.37 -21.56
C PRO A 19 -28.93 3.45 -22.25
N GLU A 20 -28.43 2.26 -22.61
CA GLU A 20 -27.20 1.96 -23.36
C GLU A 20 -25.88 1.98 -22.55
N GLU A 21 -25.55 0.79 -22.03
CA GLU A 21 -24.23 0.11 -21.90
C GLU A 21 -22.92 0.91 -21.86
N GLN A 22 -22.93 2.13 -21.31
CA GLN A 22 -21.72 2.84 -20.94
C GLN A 22 -21.72 2.96 -19.43
N LEU A 23 -21.13 1.95 -18.78
CA LEU A 23 -20.83 1.96 -17.35
C LEU A 23 -19.71 2.98 -17.10
N LEU A 24 -20.05 4.27 -17.25
CA LEU A 24 -19.30 5.35 -16.64
C LEU A 24 -19.50 5.16 -15.14
N HIS A 25 -18.57 4.46 -14.50
CA HIS A 25 -18.34 4.61 -13.08
C HIS A 25 -18.22 6.12 -12.85
N HIS A 26 -19.30 6.74 -12.36
CA HIS A 26 -19.33 8.16 -12.09
C HIS A 26 -18.11 8.47 -11.24
N VAL A 27 -17.24 9.31 -11.81
CA VAL A 27 -15.97 9.76 -11.26
C VAL A 27 -16.10 9.85 -9.74
N ALA A 28 -15.34 9.01 -9.04
CA ALA A 28 -15.23 9.03 -7.60
C ALA A 28 -15.14 10.48 -7.13
N THR A 29 -16.11 10.93 -6.33
CA THR A 29 -16.03 12.31 -5.86
C THR A 29 -14.76 12.43 -5.02
N PRO A 30 -13.93 13.46 -5.19
CA PRO A 30 -12.73 13.66 -4.36
C PRO A 30 -13.03 13.59 -2.86
N LYS A 31 -14.27 13.91 -2.47
CA LYS A 31 -14.80 13.78 -1.11
C LYS A 31 -14.88 12.34 -0.62
N GLU A 32 -15.47 11.42 -1.39
CA GLU A 32 -15.62 10.03 -1.00
C GLU A 32 -14.27 9.33 -0.87
N LEU A 33 -13.38 9.55 -1.84
CA LEU A 33 -11.99 9.06 -1.77
C LEU A 33 -11.27 9.57 -0.51
N ALA A 34 -11.42 10.86 -0.20
CA ALA A 34 -10.82 11.44 1.00
C ALA A 34 -11.40 10.84 2.28
N GLN A 35 -12.72 10.58 2.33
CA GLN A 35 -13.38 9.95 3.46
C GLN A 35 -12.87 8.53 3.70
N LEU A 36 -12.77 7.71 2.66
CA LEU A 36 -12.24 6.34 2.76
C LEU A 36 -10.78 6.33 3.21
N ARG A 37 -9.96 7.23 2.67
CA ARG A 37 -8.56 7.39 3.11
C ARG A 37 -8.46 7.78 4.58
N LEU A 38 -9.25 8.75 5.03
CA LEU A 38 -9.27 9.19 6.43
C LEU A 38 -9.78 8.08 7.36
N ALA A 39 -10.82 7.35 6.95
CA ALA A 39 -11.33 6.21 7.70
C ALA A 39 -10.27 5.10 7.83
N GLY A 40 -9.60 4.75 6.73
CA GLY A 40 -8.51 3.78 6.74
C GLY A 40 -7.38 4.18 7.70
N ASN A 41 -6.96 5.45 7.65
CA ASN A 41 -5.95 5.99 8.56
C ASN A 41 -6.42 5.92 10.03
N ALA A 42 -7.68 6.25 10.30
CA ALA A 42 -8.24 6.22 11.65
C ALA A 42 -8.34 4.79 12.22
N TYR A 43 -8.69 3.80 11.39
CA TYR A 43 -8.66 2.39 11.79
C TYR A 43 -7.24 1.89 12.03
N ALA A 44 -6.29 2.22 11.15
CA ALA A 44 -4.88 1.87 11.33
C ALA A 44 -4.30 2.47 12.63
N ALA A 45 -4.64 3.73 12.96
CA ALA A 45 -4.22 4.38 14.21
C ALA A 45 -4.80 3.71 15.47
N ARG A 46 -5.89 2.94 15.33
CA ARG A 46 -6.50 2.14 16.39
C ARG A 46 -6.06 0.67 16.35
N HIS A 47 -5.06 0.34 15.55
CA HIS A 47 -4.58 -1.03 15.29
C HIS A 47 -5.65 -1.97 14.72
N ASP A 48 -6.72 -1.43 14.13
CA ASP A 48 -7.72 -2.21 13.41
C ASP A 48 -7.34 -2.31 11.94
N PHE A 49 -6.34 -3.14 11.68
CA PHE A 49 -5.70 -3.21 10.37
C PHE A 49 -6.61 -3.85 9.31
N SER A 50 -7.48 -4.79 9.68
CA SER A 50 -8.45 -5.39 8.75
C SER A 50 -9.41 -4.35 8.19
N ARG A 51 -10.03 -3.50 9.04
CA ARG A 51 -10.91 -2.43 8.56
C ARG A 51 -10.14 -1.33 7.82
N ALA A 52 -8.88 -1.09 8.18
CA ALA A 52 -8.03 -0.17 7.43
C ALA A 52 -7.79 -0.67 5.99
N ILE A 53 -7.48 -1.96 5.82
CA ILE A 53 -7.29 -2.62 4.52
C ILE A 53 -8.55 -2.49 3.66
N ASP A 54 -9.73 -2.75 4.23
CA ASP A 54 -11.00 -2.61 3.51
C ASP A 54 -11.19 -1.18 3.00
N CYS A 55 -10.97 -0.18 3.86
CA CYS A 55 -11.11 1.24 3.51
C CYS A 55 -10.13 1.65 2.38
N TYR A 56 -8.86 1.24 2.47
CA TYR A 56 -7.89 1.54 1.41
C TYR A 56 -8.20 0.80 0.11
N SER A 57 -8.71 -0.44 0.19
CA SER A 57 -9.12 -1.22 -0.98
C SER A 57 -10.29 -0.56 -1.72
N CYS A 58 -11.32 -0.13 -0.97
CA CYS A 58 -12.42 0.65 -1.55
C CYS A 58 -11.90 1.96 -2.16
N ALA A 59 -10.99 2.67 -1.49
CA ALA A 59 -10.39 3.89 -2.01
C ALA A 59 -9.59 3.67 -3.31
N LEU A 60 -8.93 2.53 -3.46
CA LEU A 60 -8.19 2.16 -4.67
C LEU A 60 -9.12 1.77 -5.83
N GLN A 61 -10.25 1.11 -5.54
CA GLN A 61 -11.27 0.77 -6.56
C GLN A 61 -11.92 2.01 -7.19
N LEU A 62 -11.88 3.14 -6.48
CA LEU A 62 -12.32 4.44 -6.99
C LEU A 62 -11.39 5.06 -8.04
N ASN A 63 -10.29 4.39 -8.40
CA ASN A 63 -9.30 4.84 -9.38
C ASN A 63 -8.81 6.28 -9.11
N PRO A 64 -8.18 6.51 -7.94
CA PRO A 64 -7.78 7.84 -7.51
C PRO A 64 -6.84 8.49 -8.54
N PRO A 65 -7.14 9.70 -9.04
CA PRO A 65 -6.31 10.36 -10.04
C PRO A 65 -4.94 10.81 -9.48
N ALA A 66 -4.81 10.89 -8.16
CA ALA A 66 -3.58 11.21 -7.46
C ALA A 66 -3.55 10.55 -6.08
N GLY A 67 -2.35 10.37 -5.52
CA GLY A 67 -2.19 9.86 -4.15
C GLY A 67 -2.38 8.35 -3.99
N ALA A 68 -2.53 7.60 -5.09
CA ALA A 68 -2.60 6.14 -5.07
C ALA A 68 -1.39 5.49 -4.36
N HIS A 69 -0.18 6.05 -4.55
CA HIS A 69 1.03 5.59 -3.86
C HIS A 69 0.91 5.63 -2.33
N MET A 70 0.18 6.60 -1.76
CA MET A 70 -0.06 6.66 -0.31
C MET A 70 -1.02 5.57 0.14
N LEU A 71 -2.06 5.28 -0.65
CA LEU A 71 -3.04 4.23 -0.33
C LEU A 71 -2.39 2.86 -0.35
N TYR A 72 -1.62 2.55 -1.41
CA TYR A 72 -0.83 1.33 -1.48
C TYR A 72 0.18 1.23 -0.33
N SER A 73 0.90 2.32 -0.03
CA SER A 73 1.86 2.34 1.09
C SER A 73 1.19 2.07 2.45
N ASN A 74 0.02 2.65 2.70
CA ASN A 74 -0.70 2.46 3.97
C ASN A 74 -1.37 1.08 4.05
N ARG A 75 -1.87 0.56 2.93
CA ARG A 75 -2.45 -0.78 2.87
C ARG A 75 -1.38 -1.87 3.02
N SER A 76 -0.23 -1.71 2.38
CA SER A 76 0.97 -2.53 2.61
C SER A 76 1.35 -2.59 4.11
N ALA A 77 1.43 -1.43 4.76
CA ALA A 77 1.72 -1.37 6.19
C ALA A 77 0.69 -2.13 7.04
N SER A 78 -0.59 -2.08 6.65
CA SER A 78 -1.67 -2.77 7.35
C SER A 78 -1.62 -4.28 7.11
N TYR A 79 -1.26 -4.71 5.89
CA TYR A 79 -1.06 -6.11 5.55
C TYR A 79 0.07 -6.75 6.37
N LEU A 80 1.19 -6.06 6.56
CA LEU A 80 2.27 -6.53 7.44
C LEU A 80 1.79 -6.80 8.87
N GLN A 81 0.90 -5.95 9.38
CA GLN A 81 0.40 -6.07 10.75
C GLN A 81 -0.59 -7.23 10.93
N VAL A 82 -1.29 -7.63 9.87
CA VAL A 82 -2.15 -8.83 9.88
C VAL A 82 -1.39 -10.10 9.46
N GLY A 83 -0.10 -9.97 9.13
CA GLY A 83 0.78 -11.09 8.76
C GLY A 83 0.70 -11.52 7.30
N ASP A 84 0.01 -10.77 6.44
CA ASP A 84 -0.06 -11.03 4.99
C ASP A 84 1.11 -10.33 4.28
N MET A 85 2.28 -10.97 4.33
CA MET A 85 3.53 -10.36 3.88
C MET A 85 3.63 -10.28 2.35
N GLU A 86 3.02 -11.23 1.65
CA GLU A 86 2.94 -11.28 0.20
C GLU A 86 2.07 -10.13 -0.36
N ALA A 87 0.87 -9.92 0.19
CA ALA A 87 0.03 -8.80 -0.20
C ALA A 87 0.69 -7.46 0.15
N ALA A 88 1.40 -7.40 1.29
CA ALA A 88 2.18 -6.22 1.65
C ALA A 88 3.29 -5.90 0.65
N LEU A 89 3.98 -6.93 0.13
CA LEU A 89 5.03 -6.78 -0.86
C LEU A 89 4.47 -6.25 -2.18
N GLU A 90 3.36 -6.82 -2.66
CA GLU A 90 2.72 -6.38 -3.91
C GLU A 90 2.31 -4.90 -3.83
N ASP A 91 1.63 -4.51 -2.74
CA ASP A 91 1.25 -3.12 -2.52
C ASP A 91 2.46 -2.20 -2.39
N ALA A 92 3.53 -2.64 -1.74
CA ALA A 92 4.74 -1.84 -1.61
C ALA A 92 5.42 -1.61 -2.96
N GLN A 93 5.46 -2.62 -3.85
CA GLN A 93 5.97 -2.48 -5.20
C GLN A 93 5.15 -1.46 -6.00
N ARG A 94 3.81 -1.56 -5.94
CA ARG A 94 2.92 -0.55 -6.56
C ARG A 94 3.13 0.85 -5.99
N ALA A 95 3.33 0.96 -4.68
CA ALA A 95 3.62 2.24 -4.05
C ALA A 95 4.92 2.85 -4.59
N VAL A 96 5.98 2.04 -4.78
CA VAL A 96 7.27 2.49 -5.33
C VAL A 96 7.18 2.88 -6.80
N GLU A 97 6.41 2.13 -7.61
CA GLU A 97 6.15 2.45 -9.02
C GLU A 97 5.47 3.82 -9.20
N LEU A 98 4.56 4.17 -8.29
CA LEU A 98 3.73 5.37 -8.35
C LEU A 98 4.26 6.54 -7.50
N ALA A 99 5.32 6.32 -6.72
CA ALA A 99 5.84 7.29 -5.77
C ALA A 99 6.48 8.48 -6.51
N PRO A 100 6.12 9.72 -6.18
CA PRO A 100 6.91 10.87 -6.61
C PRO A 100 8.27 10.89 -5.89
N PRO A 101 9.27 11.59 -6.44
CA PRO A 101 10.54 11.85 -5.74
C PRO A 101 10.29 12.39 -4.33
N GLY A 102 11.08 11.96 -3.35
CA GLY A 102 10.93 12.36 -1.94
C GLY A 102 9.90 11.57 -1.12
N PHE A 103 9.06 10.71 -1.74
CA PHE A 103 8.15 9.85 -0.98
C PHE A 103 8.84 8.55 -0.50
N HIS A 104 9.71 8.67 0.50
CA HIS A 104 10.51 7.54 1.01
C HIS A 104 9.69 6.42 1.62
N ASN A 105 8.47 6.71 2.10
CA ASN A 105 7.59 5.71 2.71
C ASN A 105 7.32 4.53 1.78
N ALA A 106 7.22 4.74 0.47
CA ALA A 106 7.04 3.63 -0.47
C ALA A 106 8.22 2.66 -0.45
N ALA A 107 9.45 3.17 -0.55
CA ALA A 107 10.66 2.35 -0.49
C ALA A 107 10.79 1.65 0.86
N ILE A 108 10.46 2.34 1.95
CA ILE A 108 10.48 1.74 3.28
C ILE A 108 9.49 0.57 3.37
N ARG A 109 8.25 0.70 2.86
CA ARG A 109 7.30 -0.42 2.87
C ARG A 109 7.79 -1.62 2.08
N LEU A 110 8.49 -1.39 0.97
CA LEU A 110 9.08 -2.47 0.19
C LEU A 110 10.16 -3.21 0.99
N ILE A 111 11.04 -2.47 1.65
CA ILE A 111 12.09 -3.03 2.50
C ILE A 111 11.48 -3.78 3.70
N ASP A 112 10.49 -3.18 4.37
CA ASP A 112 9.76 -3.80 5.50
C ASP A 112 9.14 -5.15 5.08
N ALA A 113 8.48 -5.21 3.91
CA ALA A 113 7.85 -6.42 3.40
C ALA A 113 8.86 -7.51 2.99
N LEU A 114 9.94 -7.13 2.28
CA LEU A 114 11.01 -8.05 1.94
C LEU A 114 11.71 -8.60 3.18
N PHE A 115 11.91 -7.76 4.20
CA PHE A 115 12.47 -8.17 5.48
C PHE A 115 11.57 -9.18 6.20
N ALA A 116 10.26 -8.91 6.26
CA ALA A 116 9.28 -9.82 6.85
C ALA A 116 9.29 -11.20 6.15
N LEU A 117 9.42 -11.21 4.82
CA LEU A 117 9.58 -12.42 4.00
C LEU A 117 10.97 -13.07 4.07
N ARG A 118 11.90 -12.54 4.88
CA ARG A 118 13.30 -13.01 4.98
C ARG A 118 14.09 -12.90 3.66
N ARG A 119 13.63 -12.09 2.71
CA ARG A 119 14.27 -11.81 1.41
C ARG A 119 15.32 -10.71 1.56
N PHE A 120 16.35 -10.98 2.36
CA PHE A 120 17.29 -9.97 2.82
C PHE A 120 18.19 -9.36 1.74
N GLU A 121 18.52 -10.12 0.70
CA GLU A 121 19.30 -9.64 -0.44
C GLU A 121 18.49 -8.62 -1.25
N GLU A 122 17.22 -8.93 -1.52
CA GLU A 122 16.34 -8.00 -2.23
C GLU A 122 16.01 -6.76 -1.39
N ALA A 123 15.89 -6.91 -0.07
CA ALA A 123 15.75 -5.77 0.84
C ALA A 123 16.99 -4.87 0.79
N ALA A 124 18.20 -5.44 0.70
CA ALA A 124 19.45 -4.70 0.54
C ALA A 124 19.49 -3.93 -0.79
N GLU A 125 19.11 -4.57 -1.89
CA GLU A 125 19.00 -3.94 -3.20
C GLU A 125 17.98 -2.78 -3.19
N ALA A 126 16.80 -2.98 -2.59
CA ALA A 126 15.79 -1.93 -2.44
C ALA A 126 16.29 -0.75 -1.60
N CYS A 127 17.04 -1.03 -0.53
CA CYS A 127 17.73 -0.04 0.28
C CYS A 127 18.72 0.81 -0.55
N ARG A 128 19.54 0.16 -1.38
CA ARG A 128 20.50 0.85 -2.26
C ARG A 128 19.77 1.71 -3.29
N GLY A 129 18.81 1.14 -4.02
CA GLY A 129 18.04 1.85 -5.04
C GLY A 129 17.28 3.07 -4.47
N ALA A 130 16.80 3.00 -3.23
CA ALA A 130 16.19 4.14 -2.56
C ALA A 130 17.19 5.28 -2.29
N ALA A 131 18.40 4.95 -1.81
CA ALA A 131 19.46 5.92 -1.56
C ALA A 131 20.05 6.53 -2.84
N GLU A 132 20.13 5.76 -3.92
CA GLU A 132 20.57 6.25 -5.24
C GLU A 132 19.55 7.22 -5.85
N ARG A 133 18.25 6.92 -5.71
CA ARG A 133 17.17 7.78 -6.22
C ARG A 133 17.05 9.09 -5.45
N ASP A 134 17.31 9.05 -4.15
CA ASP A 134 17.18 10.21 -3.28
C ASP A 134 18.25 10.17 -2.18
N SER A 135 19.21 11.09 -2.26
CA SER A 135 20.31 11.23 -1.31
C SER A 135 19.86 11.62 0.11
N SER A 136 18.60 12.07 0.27
CA SER A 136 18.01 12.35 1.58
C SER A 136 17.41 11.11 2.25
N PHE A 137 17.29 9.97 1.55
CA PHE A 137 16.82 8.72 2.11
C PHE A 137 17.72 8.25 3.27
N ARG A 138 17.11 7.89 4.39
CA ARG A 138 17.81 7.39 5.58
C ARG A 138 17.36 5.96 5.91
N PHE A 139 18.33 5.09 6.14
CA PHE A 139 18.08 3.74 6.62
C PHE A 139 17.51 3.75 8.05
N ARG A 140 16.51 2.90 8.32
CA ARG A 140 16.03 2.66 9.70
C ARG A 140 17.03 1.83 10.49
N GLU A 141 17.04 1.98 11.81
CA GLU A 141 17.92 1.22 12.72
C GLU A 141 17.57 -0.28 12.73
N GLU A 142 16.31 -0.62 12.44
CA GLU A 142 15.72 -1.98 12.45
C GLU A 142 16.24 -2.90 11.33
N TYR A 143 17.16 -2.43 10.48
CA TYR A 143 17.71 -3.17 9.34
C TYR A 143 19.14 -3.72 9.53
N PRO A 144 19.62 -4.13 10.73
CA PRO A 144 21.03 -4.51 10.90
C PRO A 144 21.41 -5.73 10.06
N VAL A 145 20.50 -6.71 9.90
CA VAL A 145 20.71 -7.88 9.02
C VAL A 145 20.83 -7.48 7.55
N ILE A 146 20.06 -6.47 7.11
CA ILE A 146 20.14 -5.96 5.74
C ILE A 146 21.44 -5.21 5.51
N LYS A 147 21.94 -4.45 6.51
CA LYS A 147 23.25 -3.78 6.44
C LYS A 147 24.40 -4.78 6.25
N ASP A 148 24.33 -5.93 6.91
CA ASP A 148 25.34 -6.98 6.72
C ASP A 148 25.25 -7.62 5.33
N SER A 149 24.03 -7.83 4.80
CA SER A 149 23.83 -8.27 3.42
C SER A 149 24.38 -7.27 2.39
N LEU A 150 24.15 -5.97 2.58
CA LEU A 150 24.71 -4.90 1.73
C LEU A 150 26.24 -4.96 1.67
N LYS A 151 26.90 -5.14 2.82
CA LYS A 151 28.37 -5.29 2.90
C LYS A 151 28.85 -6.54 2.16
N ARG A 152 28.15 -7.67 2.29
CA ARG A 152 28.51 -8.93 1.62
C ARG A 152 28.38 -8.85 0.11
N LEU A 153 27.43 -8.06 -0.40
CA LEU A 153 27.27 -7.81 -1.83
C LEU A 153 28.36 -6.88 -2.41
N GLY A 154 29.34 -6.47 -1.59
CA GLY A 154 30.45 -5.61 -2.03
C GLY A 154 30.03 -4.17 -2.29
N HIS A 155 28.85 -3.78 -1.79
CA HIS A 155 28.32 -2.43 -1.94
C HIS A 155 28.71 -1.62 -0.70
N ALA A 156 29.57 -0.62 -0.89
CA ALA A 156 30.02 0.26 0.18
C ALA A 156 28.82 1.03 0.78
N VAL A 157 28.71 0.99 2.11
CA VAL A 157 27.73 1.74 2.91
C VAL A 157 28.22 3.15 3.17
#